data_AF-A0A7U9R3I8-F1
#
_entry.id   AF-A0A7U9R3I8-F1
#
_cell.length_a   1.000
_cell.length_b   1.000
_cell.length_c   1.000
_cell.angle_alpha   90.00
_cell.angle_beta   90.00
_cell.angle_gamma   90.00
#
_symmetry.space_group_name_H-M   'P 1'
#
loop_
_entity.id
_entity.type
_entity.pdbx_description
1 polymer ?
#
loop_
_entity_poly.entity_id
_entity_poly.type
_entity_poly.pdbx_seq_one_letter_code
_entity_poly.pdbx_strand_id
1 'polypeptide(L)' 'MAVMIKEPEISERFDLEDIRKIRTYNAARYEHMTPAEIVADTRDGAADLLEVMKKRKLMKV' A
#
# COMPACT_ATOMS: atom_id res chain seq x y z
N MET A 1 -9.74 15.23 16.13
CA MET A 1 -10.33 13.90 16.38
C MET A 1 -9.64 12.94 15.44
N ALA A 2 -9.01 11.88 15.92
CA ALA A 2 -8.43 10.88 15.03
C ALA A 2 -9.61 10.22 14.29
N VAL A 3 -9.71 10.45 12.98
CA VAL A 3 -10.67 9.73 12.14
C VAL A 3 -10.27 8.26 12.24
N MET A 4 -11.12 7.41 12.83
CA MET A 4 -10.95 5.96 12.73
C MET A 4 -11.22 5.57 11.29
N ILE A 5 -10.18 5.62 10.46
CA ILE A 5 -10.26 5.19 9.06
C ILE A 5 -10.13 3.67 9.09
N LYS A 6 -11.25 2.97 8.83
CA LYS A 6 -11.26 1.51 8.69
C LYS A 6 -10.44 1.12 7.45
N GLU A 7 -9.62 0.08 7.57
CA GLU A 7 -8.94 -0.50 6.41
C GLU A 7 -9.97 -0.93 5.33
N PRO A 8 -9.68 -0.65 4.05
CA PRO A 8 -10.61 -0.98 2.98
C PRO A 8 -10.69 -2.49 2.78
N GLU A 9 -11.91 -3.00 2.59
CA GLU A 9 -12.11 -4.37 2.13
C GLU A 9 -11.79 -4.46 0.63
N ILE A 10 -10.82 -5.32 0.31
CA ILE A 10 -10.29 -5.52 -1.04
C ILE A 10 -10.86 -6.80 -1.62
N SER A 11 -11.42 -6.72 -2.83
CA SER A 11 -11.95 -7.90 -3.51
C SER A 11 -10.84 -8.83 -4.01
N GLU A 12 -11.14 -10.13 -4.13
CA GLU A 12 -10.20 -11.10 -4.72
C GLU A 12 -9.84 -10.80 -6.17
N ARG A 13 -10.75 -10.14 -6.91
CA ARG A 13 -10.53 -9.79 -8.32
C ARG A 13 -9.60 -8.60 -8.51
N PHE A 14 -9.41 -7.82 -7.44
CA PHE A 14 -8.57 -6.62 -7.39
C PHE A 14 -8.78 -5.69 -8.60
N ASP A 15 -9.83 -4.88 -8.55
CA ASP A 15 -10.22 -4.01 -9.65
C ASP A 15 -9.97 -2.51 -9.39
N LEU A 16 -10.48 -1.66 -10.29
CA LEU A 16 -10.34 -0.21 -10.20
C LEU A 16 -10.99 0.37 -8.93
N GLU A 17 -12.05 -0.24 -8.43
CA GLU A 17 -12.71 0.20 -7.20
C GLU A 17 -11.84 -0.08 -5.99
N ASP A 18 -11.20 -1.25 -5.93
CA ASP A 18 -10.24 -1.58 -4.89
C ASP A 18 -9.05 -0.60 -4.87
N ILE A 19 -8.51 -0.26 -6.04
CA ILE A 19 -7.46 0.77 -6.18
C ILE A 19 -7.94 2.11 -5.62
N ARG A 20 -9.19 2.50 -5.93
CA ARG A 20 -9.77 3.76 -5.44
C ARG A 20 -9.94 3.75 -3.92
N LYS A 21 -10.40 2.64 -3.34
CA LYS A 21 -10.54 2.48 -1.88
C LYS A 21 -9.18 2.62 -1.17
N ILE A 22 -8.15 1.94 -1.66
CA ILE A 22 -6.78 2.04 -1.11
C ILE A 22 -6.27 3.47 -1.18
N ARG A 23 -6.42 4.15 -2.32
CA ARG A 23 -5.96 5.54 -2.48
C ARG A 23 -6.69 6.50 -1.54
N THR A 24 -7.99 6.30 -1.35
CA THR A 24 -8.81 7.12 -0.44
C THR A 24 -8.37 6.90 1.00
N TYR A 25 -8.18 5.64 1.40
CA TYR A 25 -7.67 5.26 2.71
C TYR A 25 -6.28 5.88 2.97
N ASN A 26 -5.34 5.73 2.04
CA ASN A 26 -3.99 6.27 2.16
C ASN A 26 -4.00 7.80 2.24
N ALA A 27 -4.79 8.48 1.40
CA ALA A 27 -4.87 9.95 1.41
C ALA A 27 -5.36 10.47 2.77
N ALA A 28 -6.38 9.85 3.35
CA ALA A 28 -6.88 10.20 4.66
C ALA A 28 -5.86 9.88 5.77
N ARG A 29 -5.12 8.77 5.66
CA ARG A 29 -4.07 8.40 6.62
C ARG A 29 -2.85 9.32 6.55
N TYR A 30 -2.52 9.81 5.36
CA TYR A 30 -1.38 10.68 5.09
C TYR A 30 -1.63 12.16 5.41
N GLU A 31 -2.86 12.56 5.75
CA GLU A 31 -3.22 13.96 6.04
C GLU A 31 -2.35 14.59 7.15
N HIS A 32 -1.80 13.78 8.05
CA HIS A 32 -0.96 14.23 9.16
C HIS A 32 0.49 13.70 9.09
N MET A 33 0.88 13.12 7.95
CA MET A 33 2.23 12.59 7.76
C MET A 33 3.08 13.55 6.94
N THR A 34 4.36 13.60 7.27
CA THR A 34 5.37 14.27 6.46
C THR A 34 5.67 13.46 5.20
N PRO A 35 6.23 14.08 4.15
CA PRO A 35 6.67 13.35 2.95
C PRO A 35 7.65 12.20 3.26
N ALA A 36 8.51 12.37 4.27
CA ALA A 36 9.47 11.34 4.66
C ALA A 36 8.78 10.11 5.28
N GLU A 37 7.77 10.33 6.12
CA GLU A 37 6.96 9.26 6.72
C GLU A 37 6.14 8.53 5.67
N ILE A 38 5.54 9.24 4.71
CA ILE A 38 4.81 8.63 3.58
C ILE A 38 5.73 7.72 2.75
N VAL A 39 6.96 8.17 2.47
CA VAL A 39 7.94 7.37 1.73
C VAL A 39 8.37 6.14 2.53
N ALA A 40 8.57 6.26 3.84
CA ALA A 40 8.90 5.13 4.70
C ALA A 40 7.77 4.09 4.70
N ASP A 41 6.54 4.53 4.95
CA ASP A 41 5.35 3.68 4.93
C ASP A 41 5.15 2.98 3.57
N THR A 42 5.36 3.69 2.46
CA THR A 42 5.30 3.10 1.12
C THR A 42 6.39 2.04 0.91
N ARG A 43 7.61 2.26 1.42
CA ARG A 43 8.72 1.29 1.33
C ARG A 43 8.41 0.03 2.13
N ASP A 44 7.86 0.20 3.33
CA ASP A 44 7.50 -0.91 4.20
C ASP A 44 6.41 -1.77 3.55
N GLY A 45 5.36 -1.16 3.01
CA GLY A 45 4.30 -1.88 2.29
C GLY A 45 4.77 -2.58 1.00
N ALA A 46 5.85 -2.11 0.38
CA ALA A 46 6.41 -2.73 -0.83
C ALA A 46 7.43 -3.85 -0.56
N ALA A 47 7.87 -4.03 0.69
CA ALA A 47 8.99 -4.91 1.03
C ALA A 47 8.77 -6.37 0.58
N ASP A 48 7.61 -6.92 0.90
CA ASP A 48 7.27 -8.31 0.57
C ASP A 48 7.20 -8.54 -0.94
N LEU A 49 6.55 -7.61 -1.67
CA LEU A 49 6.49 -7.68 -3.13
C LEU A 49 7.89 -7.60 -3.75
N LEU A 50 8.75 -6.70 -3.24
CA LEU A 50 10.13 -6.57 -3.71
C LEU A 50 10.92 -7.85 -3.47
N GLU A 51 10.74 -8.52 -2.33
CA GLU A 51 11.37 -9.81 -2.05
C GLU A 51 10.91 -10.89 -3.03
N VAL A 52 9.60 -11.01 -3.27
CA VAL A 52 9.03 -11.95 -4.25
C VAL A 52 9.57 -11.67 -5.65
N MET A 53 9.66 -10.40 -6.06
CA MET A 53 10.21 -10.01 -7.36
C MET A 53 11.69 -10.38 -7.49
N LYS A 54 12.50 -10.15 -6.44
CA LYS A 54 13.92 -10.56 -6.41
C LYS A 54 14.07 -12.08 -6.56
N LYS A 55 13.30 -12.86 -5.79
CA LYS A 55 13.27 -14.33 -5.90
C LYS A 55 12.90 -14.79 -7.30
N ARG A 56 11.84 -14.23 -7.89
CA ARG A 56 11.42 -14.55 -9.28
C ARG A 56 12.48 -14.19 -10.32
N LYS A 57 13.21 -13.08 -10.14
CA LYS A 57 14.30 -12.68 -11.03
C LYS A 57 15.47 -13.67 -10.94
N LEU A 58 15.79 -14.16 -9.74
CA LEU A 58 16.84 -15.16 -9.52
C LEU A 58 16.46 -16.56 -10.05
N MET A 59 15.16 -16.90 -10.07
CA MET A 59 14.66 -18.17 -10.62
C MET A 59 14.58 -18.19 -12.16
N LYS A 60 14.73 -17.06 -12.84
CA LYS A 60 14.75 -16.96 -14.31
C LYS A 60 16.16 -17.19 -14.91
N VAL A 61 17.06 -17.83 -14.15
CA VAL A 61 18.40 -18.25 -14.60
C VAL A 61 18.36 -19.70 -15.05
#